data_AF-A0A2N1HP02-F1
#
_entry.id   AF-A0A2N1HP02-F1
#
_cell.length_a   1.000
_cell.length_b   1.000
_cell.length_c   1.000
_cell.angle_alpha   90.00
_cell.angle_beta   90.00
_cell.angle_gamma   90.00
#
_symmetry.space_group_name_H-M   'P 1'
#
loop_
_entity.id
_entity.type
_entity.pdbx_description
1 polymer ?
#
loop_
_entity_poly.entity_id
_entity_poly.type
_entity_poly.pdbx_seq_one_letter_code
_entity_poly.pdbx_strand_id
1 'polypeptide(L)' 'MKNRKTLLSKSGFNLVQVDVLDGNDNVIRISYEVVDPDEDAIGRFGSLTEAQNFINMLCHLNHLEQDQALPLRKGE' A
#
# COMPACT_ATOMS: atom_id res chain seq x y z
N MET A 1 15.17 -7.84 -14.85
CA MET A 1 13.91 -8.50 -14.40
C MET A 1 13.31 -7.71 -13.23
N LYS A 2 12.09 -8.00 -12.79
CA LYS A 2 11.50 -7.37 -11.59
C LYS A 2 11.09 -8.43 -10.58
N ASN A 3 11.59 -8.32 -9.35
CA ASN A 3 11.13 -9.13 -8.22
C ASN A 3 10.19 -8.25 -7.37
N ARG A 4 9.04 -8.81 -6.99
CA ARG A 4 8.07 -8.15 -6.13
C ARG A 4 7.98 -8.91 -4.82
N LYS A 5 8.14 -8.20 -3.71
CA LYS A 5 8.02 -8.75 -2.37
C LYS A 5 7.05 -7.91 -1.55
N THR A 6 5.96 -8.51 -1.11
CA THR A 6 5.06 -7.87 -0.14
C THR A 6 5.79 -7.73 1.19
N LEU A 7 5.89 -6.49 1.69
CA LEU A 7 6.53 -6.16 2.97
C LEU A 7 5.51 -6.15 4.11
N LEU A 8 4.34 -5.54 3.88
CA LEU A 8 3.25 -5.49 4.85
C LEU A 8 1.91 -5.33 4.15
N SER A 9 0.85 -5.74 4.85
CA SER A 9 -0.54 -5.58 4.44
C SER A 9 -1.27 -4.78 5.51
N LYS A 10 -2.01 -3.74 5.13
CA LYS A 10 -2.72 -2.87 6.07
C LYS A 10 -4.00 -2.32 5.46
N SER A 11 -5.14 -2.52 6.14
CA SER A 11 -6.47 -1.99 5.77
C SER A 11 -6.88 -2.27 4.32
N GLY A 12 -6.56 -3.45 3.80
CA GLY A 12 -6.85 -3.88 2.43
C GLY A 12 -5.75 -3.52 1.41
N PHE A 13 -4.80 -2.67 1.77
CA PHE A 13 -3.69 -2.30 0.90
C PHE A 13 -2.44 -3.13 1.20
N ASN A 14 -1.60 -3.33 0.20
CA ASN A 14 -0.30 -3.99 0.36
C ASN A 14 0.84 -3.05 0.00
N LEU A 15 1.86 -3.01 0.83
CA LEU A 15 3.13 -2.35 0.51
C LEU A 15 4.08 -3.39 -0.07
N VAL A 16 4.53 -3.15 -1.28
CA VAL A 16 5.35 -4.06 -2.08
C VAL A 16 6.69 -3.40 -2.35
N GLN A 17 7.78 -4.11 -2.07
CA GLN A 17 9.10 -3.77 -2.57
C GLN A 17 9.26 -4.33 -3.98
N VAL A 18 9.73 -3.48 -4.89
CA VAL A 18 10.02 -3.83 -6.28
C VAL A 18 11.50 -3.66 -6.53
N ASP A 19 12.18 -4.79 -6.66
CA ASP A 19 13.59 -4.86 -6.97
C ASP A 19 13.75 -5.02 -8.48
N VAL A 20 14.44 -4.05 -9.10
CA VAL A 20 14.86 -4.16 -10.49
C VAL A 20 16.22 -4.84 -10.50
N LEU A 21 16.27 -5.98 -11.17
CA LEU A 21 17.46 -6.80 -11.33
C LEU A 21 18.10 -6.57 -12.70
N ASP A 22 19.43 -6.56 -12.75
CA ASP A 22 20.20 -6.63 -14.00
C ASP A 22 20.15 -8.05 -14.61
N GLY A 23 20.97 -8.32 -15.63
CA GLY A 23 21.06 -9.63 -16.27
C GLY A 23 21.78 -10.71 -15.46
N ASN A 24 22.36 -10.36 -14.30
CA ASN A 24 23.12 -11.23 -13.41
C ASN A 24 22.42 -11.38 -12.04
N ASP A 25 21.13 -11.07 -11.96
CA ASP A 25 20.32 -11.07 -10.73
C ASP A 25 20.79 -10.10 -9.63
N ASN A 26 21.62 -9.10 -9.97
CA ASN A 26 21.99 -8.06 -9.01
C ASN A 26 20.90 -6.98 -8.95
N VAL A 27 20.57 -6.54 -7.74
CA VAL A 27 19.63 -5.43 -7.53
C VAL A 27 20.29 -4.11 -7.95
N ILE A 28 19.75 -3.48 -8.99
CA ILE A 28 20.21 -2.18 -9.50
C ILE A 28 19.33 -1.01 -9.07
N ARG A 29 18.08 -1.29 -8.66
CA ARG A 29 17.16 -0.29 -8.14
C ARG A 29 16.12 -0.95 -7.23
N ILE A 30 15.84 -0.29 -6.11
CA ILE A 30 14.73 -0.63 -5.24
C ILE A 30 13.70 0.50 -5.34
N SER A 31 12.43 0.11 -5.41
CA SER A 31 11.29 1.03 -5.32
C SER A 31 10.19 0.39 -4.50
N TYR A 32 9.23 1.18 -4.04
CA TYR A 32 8.14 0.72 -3.20
C TYR A 32 6.82 1.11 -3.84
N GLU A 33 5.88 0.17 -3.88
CA GLU A 33 4.54 0.38 -4.42
C GLU A 33 3.53 0.11 -3.32
N VAL A 34 2.50 0.94 -3.23
CA VAL A 34 1.30 0.61 -2.47
C VAL A 34 0.26 0.17 -3.47
N VAL A 35 -0.24 -1.05 -3.29
CA VAL A 35 -1.26 -1.66 -4.15
C VAL A 35 -2.56 -1.85 -3.39
N ASP A 36 -3.67 -1.81 -4.12
CA ASP A 36 -5.00 -2.09 -3.61
C ASP A 36 -5.30 -3.62 -3.61
N PRO A 37 -6.51 -4.04 -3.17
CA PRO A 37 -6.91 -5.45 -3.19
C PRO A 37 -6.94 -6.09 -4.60
N ASP A 38 -7.09 -5.29 -5.65
CA ASP A 38 -7.09 -5.74 -7.05
C ASP A 38 -5.66 -5.82 -7.63
N GLU A 39 -4.65 -5.65 -6.76
CA GLU A 39 -3.22 -5.61 -7.07
C GLU A 39 -2.77 -4.42 -7.93
N ASP A 40 -3.63 -3.40 -8.07
CA ASP A 40 -3.32 -2.19 -8.82
C ASP A 40 -2.49 -1.21 -7.99
N ALA A 41 -1.42 -0.71 -8.60
CA ALA A 41 -0.48 0.21 -7.93
C ALA A 41 -1.05 1.63 -7.85
N ILE A 42 -1.57 1.98 -6.68
CA ILE A 42 -2.14 3.30 -6.36
C ILE A 42 -1.09 4.33 -5.90
N GLY A 43 0.12 3.88 -5.58
CA GLY A 43 1.24 4.77 -5.25
C GLY A 43 2.60 4.12 -5.54
N ARG A 44 3.58 4.92 -5.99
CA ARG A 44 4.95 4.47 -6.26
C ARG A 44 5.95 5.44 -5.66
N PHE A 45 6.93 4.90 -4.94
CA PHE A 45 7.83 5.67 -4.07
C PHE A 45 9.26 5.20 -4.23
N GLY A 46 10.21 6.14 -4.08
CA GLY A 46 11.63 5.82 -4.02
C GLY A 46 12.09 5.41 -2.62
N SER A 47 11.31 5.74 -1.59
CA SER A 47 11.65 5.50 -0.19
C SER A 47 10.61 4.62 0.52
N LEU A 48 11.08 3.71 1.36
CA LEU A 48 10.23 2.88 2.20
C LEU A 48 9.38 3.73 3.15
N THR A 49 9.99 4.78 3.70
CA THR A 49 9.33 5.69 4.65
C THR A 49 8.18 6.44 4.00
N GLU A 50 8.36 6.92 2.76
CA GLU A 50 7.29 7.60 2.00
C GLU A 50 6.10 6.66 1.76
N ALA A 51 6.39 5.42 1.34
CA ALA A 51 5.37 4.42 1.09
C ALA A 51 4.64 4.00 2.38
N GLN A 52 5.36 3.91 3.50
CA GLN A 52 4.76 3.65 4.83
C GLN A 52 3.88 4.81 5.31
N ASN A 53 4.30 6.05 5.09
CA ASN A 53 3.48 7.20 5.43
C ASN A 53 2.19 7.23 4.59
N PHE A 54 2.30 6.89 3.30
CA PHE A 54 1.14 6.82 2.41
C PHE A 54 0.14 5.74 2.83
N ILE A 55 0.59 4.50 3.06
CA ILE A 55 -0.33 3.42 3.49
C ILE A 55 -0.93 3.67 4.88
N ASN A 56 -0.22 4.36 5.78
CA ASN A 56 -0.76 4.80 7.05
C ASN A 56 -1.84 5.88 6.88
N MET A 57 -1.65 6.82 5.95
CA MET A 57 -2.66 7.82 5.60
C MET A 57 -3.93 7.15 5.05
N LEU A 58 -3.80 6.21 4.12
CA LEU A 58 -4.93 5.45 3.56
C LEU A 58 -5.67 4.66 4.65
N CYS A 59 -4.94 4.04 5.58
CA CYS A 59 -5.52 3.37 6.73
C CYS A 59 -6.36 4.31 7.60
N HIS A 60 -5.87 5.53 7.87
CA HIS A 60 -6.64 6.50 8.66
C HIS A 60 -7.89 6.98 7.91
N LEU A 61 -7.81 7.16 6.60
CA LEU A 61 -8.97 7.53 5.78
C LEU A 61 -10.03 6.43 5.76
N ASN A 62 -9.64 5.17 5.56
CA ASN A 62 -10.56 4.03 5.62
C ASN A 62 -11.28 3.93 6.98
N HIS A 63 -10.58 4.24 8.08
CA HIS A 63 -11.19 4.26 9.40
C HIS A 63 -12.21 5.41 9.54
N LEU A 64 -11.91 6.60 9.01
CA LEU A 64 -12.82 7.74 9.04
C LEU A 64 -14.10 7.51 8.20
N GLU A 65 -13.99 6.82 7.07
CA GLU A 65 -15.17 6.45 6.26
C GLU A 65 -16.03 5.38 6.95
N GLN A 66 -15.43 4.48 7.73
CA GLN A 66 -16.16 3.48 8.51
C GLN A 66 -16.87 4.07 9.73
N ASP A 67 -16.29 5.05 10.42
CA ASP A 67 -16.95 5.73 11.55
C ASP A 67 -18.11 6.65 11.13
N GLN A 68 -18.15 7.11 9.87
CA GLN A 68 -19.31 7.86 9.35
C GLN A 68 -20.49 6.97 8.94
N ALA A 69 -20.31 5.65 8.89
CA ALA A 69 -21.40 4.69 8.76
C ALA A 69 -22.07 4.41 10.13
N LEU A 70 -22.44 5.45 10.87
CA LEU A 70 -23.33 5.31 12.03
C LEU A 70 -24.67 4.76 11.53
N PRO A 71 -25.22 3.68 12.12
CA PRO A 71 -26.58 3.29 11.83
C PRO A 71 -27.48 4.43 12.30
N LEU A 72 -28.16 5.09 11.36
CA LEU A 72 -29.32 5.93 11.66
C LEU A 72 -30.27 5.07 12.50
N ARG A 73 -30.21 5.19 13.82
CA ARG A 73 -31.17 4.58 14.72
C ARG A 73 -32.51 5.23 14.39
N LYS A 74 -33.31 4.48 13.64
CA LYS A 74 -34.74 4.71 13.46
C LYS A 74 -35.34 4.80 14.86
N GLY A 75 -36.00 5.91 15.13
CA GLY A 75 -36.37 6.36 16.46
C GLY A 75 -37.36 5.49 17.21
N GLU A 76 -37.52 5.85 18.48
CA GLU A 76 -38.71 5.70 19.30
C GLU A 76 -38.87 6.98 20.15
#